data_AF-A0A0M9FZ72-F1
#
_entry.id   AF-A0A0M9FZ72-F1
#
_cell.length_a   1.000
_cell.length_b   1.000
_cell.length_c   1.000
_cell.angle_alpha   90.00
_cell.angle_beta   90.00
_cell.angle_gamma   90.00
#
_symmetry.space_group_name_H-M   'P 1'
#
loop_
_entity.id
_entity.type
_entity.pdbx_description
1 polymer ?
#
loop_
_entity_poly.entity_id
_entity_poly.type
_entity_poly.pdbx_seq_one_letter_code
_entity_poly.pdbx_strand_id
1 'polypeptide(L)'
;MFVVRCPASMLWHPSVHHSLLLLRALRQPHTLQTDPYTATRGRLPTPLLSECAMELNVRYQPHSTPSEASAGTSQAQQMALYRPEDVLHTLRCPPGTWEGPVLNEEVRLAASNSLMEYLEASTVSAYITSALDSLLVSLNTGDMETIRQTHARVMDLVERLESTIADEDHLPGSPQTSADPLSTWPLFSVLQFLIEEGGLLMSAFPRTSKAYARLSSTNKAVAQHRRLLQRTVEEQIDASHASAAPTADTRIALDYPAKGFLCDVQSHLAAYNRSTAERTTEGVTGDKGPLHNRVSGGRLGIQAVPARLPWTLQGKPLRKR
;
A
#
# COMPACT_ATOMS: atom_id res chain seq x y z
N MET A 1 8.85 24.03 -11.16
CA MET A 1 7.93 22.88 -11.25
C MET A 1 8.55 21.70 -10.54
N PHE A 2 7.77 20.87 -9.84
CA PHE A 2 8.27 19.66 -9.20
C PHE A 2 8.39 18.51 -10.21
N VAL A 3 9.41 17.67 -10.05
CA VAL A 3 9.62 16.46 -10.82
C VAL A 3 9.86 15.33 -9.84
N VAL A 4 8.98 14.34 -9.84
CA VAL A 4 9.17 13.08 -9.09
C VAL A 4 9.94 12.15 -10.02
N ARG A 5 11.18 11.81 -9.65
CA ARG A 5 12.00 10.84 -10.37
C ARG A 5 11.94 9.49 -9.68
N CYS A 6 11.59 8.46 -10.43
CA CYS A 6 11.63 7.10 -9.93
C CYS A 6 12.10 6.12 -11.03
N PRO A 7 12.63 4.96 -10.62
CA PRO A 7 12.77 3.81 -11.50
C PRO A 7 11.45 3.44 -12.20
N ALA A 8 11.51 3.04 -13.47
CA ALA A 8 10.33 2.51 -14.17
C ALA A 8 9.78 1.23 -13.49
N SER A 9 10.65 0.44 -12.85
CA SER A 9 10.31 -0.77 -12.11
C SER A 9 9.68 -0.52 -10.74
N MET A 10 9.52 0.73 -10.31
CA MET A 10 9.05 1.11 -8.97
C MET A 10 7.70 1.87 -9.03
N LEU A 11 7.03 1.87 -10.18
CA LEU A 11 5.76 2.60 -10.33
C LEU A 11 4.63 2.12 -9.40
N TRP A 12 4.69 0.87 -8.95
CA TRP A 12 3.79 0.27 -7.95
C TRP A 12 4.03 0.77 -6.51
N HIS A 13 5.14 1.46 -6.25
CA HIS A 13 5.57 1.73 -4.88
C HIS A 13 4.75 2.83 -4.20
N PRO A 14 4.28 2.62 -2.95
CA PRO A 14 3.40 3.57 -2.26
C PRO A 14 3.99 4.98 -2.13
N SER A 15 5.30 5.12 -1.91
CA SER A 15 5.94 6.45 -1.80
C SER A 15 5.88 7.29 -3.09
N VAL A 16 5.84 6.65 -4.28
CA VAL A 16 5.66 7.36 -5.56
C VAL A 16 4.27 7.99 -5.58
N HIS A 17 3.26 7.19 -5.27
CA HIS A 17 1.87 7.64 -5.20
C HIS A 17 1.64 8.69 -4.11
N HIS A 18 2.22 8.50 -2.93
CA HIS A 18 2.18 9.48 -1.84
C HIS A 18 2.74 10.83 -2.29
N SER A 19 3.92 10.85 -2.92
CA SER A 19 4.57 12.10 -3.39
C SER A 19 3.71 12.84 -4.41
N LEU A 20 3.14 12.12 -5.38
CA LEU A 20 2.29 12.72 -6.43
C LEU A 20 0.97 13.24 -5.86
N LEU A 21 0.33 12.48 -4.98
CA LEU A 21 -0.91 12.90 -4.31
C LEU A 21 -0.68 14.08 -3.37
N LEU A 22 0.44 14.11 -2.65
CA LEU A 22 0.83 15.22 -1.80
C LEU A 22 1.04 16.50 -2.62
N LEU A 23 1.82 16.45 -3.70
CA LEU A 23 2.04 17.60 -4.59
C LEU A 23 0.73 18.10 -5.21
N ARG A 24 -0.20 17.18 -5.49
CA ARG A 24 -1.54 17.51 -5.97
C ARG A 24 -2.39 18.20 -4.90
N ALA A 25 -2.37 17.70 -3.68
CA ALA A 25 -3.07 18.30 -2.54
C ALA A 25 -2.54 19.71 -2.22
N LEU A 26 -1.23 19.91 -2.37
CA LEU A 26 -0.55 21.21 -2.23
C LEU A 26 -0.74 22.14 -3.44
N ARG A 27 -1.49 21.70 -4.46
CA ARG A 27 -1.76 22.42 -5.72
C ARG A 27 -0.48 22.89 -6.43
N GLN A 28 0.60 22.13 -6.28
CA GLN A 28 1.88 22.43 -6.92
C GLN A 28 1.95 21.75 -8.29
N PRO A 29 2.47 22.44 -9.33
CA PRO A 29 2.68 21.82 -10.63
C PRO A 29 3.78 20.75 -10.51
N HIS A 30 3.45 19.52 -10.93
CA HIS A 30 4.34 18.36 -10.83
C HIS A 30 4.24 17.43 -12.04
N THR A 31 5.34 16.73 -12.34
CA THR A 31 5.42 15.65 -13.33
C THR A 31 6.12 14.43 -12.72
N LEU A 32 5.93 13.28 -13.38
CA LEU A 32 6.67 12.06 -13.11
C LEU A 32 7.70 11.85 -14.23
N GLN A 33 8.96 11.64 -13.86
CA GLN A 33 10.01 11.24 -14.77
C GLN A 33 10.49 9.84 -14.36
N THR A 34 10.51 8.95 -15.32
CA THR A 34 10.89 7.55 -15.12
C THR A 34 12.27 7.33 -15.73
N ASP A 35 13.15 6.71 -14.96
CA ASP A 35 14.49 6.35 -15.42
C ASP A 35 14.48 4.87 -15.88
N PRO A 36 14.75 4.59 -17.17
CA PRO A 36 14.67 3.23 -17.73
C PRO A 36 15.83 2.33 -17.27
N TYR A 37 16.93 2.91 -16.77
CA TYR A 37 18.08 2.17 -16.28
C TYR A 37 17.99 1.95 -14.78
N THR A 38 17.31 0.89 -14.38
CA THR A 38 17.34 0.45 -12.98
C THR A 38 17.64 -1.04 -12.90
N ALA A 39 18.90 -1.32 -12.58
CA ALA A 39 19.29 -2.65 -12.15
C ALA A 39 18.69 -2.87 -10.75
N THR A 40 17.71 -3.75 -10.66
CA THR A 40 17.17 -4.28 -9.40
C THR A 40 18.31 -4.90 -8.58
N ARG A 41 18.96 -4.11 -7.72
CA ARG A 41 20.01 -4.57 -6.81
C ARG A 41 19.39 -5.00 -5.47
N GLY A 42 18.42 -5.90 -5.52
CA GLY A 42 17.92 -6.57 -4.32
C GLY A 42 18.80 -7.76 -3.94
N ARG A 43 19.18 -7.91 -2.67
CA ARG A 43 19.75 -9.18 -2.15
C ARG A 43 18.67 -10.27 -2.03
N LEU A 44 17.41 -9.86 -1.96
CA LEU A 44 16.25 -10.73 -1.85
C LEU A 44 15.54 -10.83 -3.21
N PRO A 45 14.89 -11.98 -3.50
CA PRO A 45 14.13 -12.17 -4.73
C PRO A 45 12.89 -11.26 -4.79
N THR A 46 12.36 -10.84 -3.63
CA THR A 46 11.29 -9.84 -3.51
C THR A 46 11.87 -8.53 -2.96
N PRO A 47 11.66 -7.39 -3.65
CA PRO A 47 12.22 -6.12 -3.22
C PRO A 47 11.50 -5.59 -1.98
N LEU A 48 12.25 -5.12 -0.99
CA LEU A 48 11.68 -4.50 0.21
C LEU A 48 11.21 -3.08 -0.09
N LEU A 49 10.07 -2.69 0.48
CA LEU A 49 9.44 -1.38 0.28
C LEU A 49 10.34 -0.27 0.83
N SER A 50 10.86 -0.43 2.05
CA SER A 50 11.73 0.60 2.64
C SER A 50 13.05 0.83 1.88
N GLU A 51 13.59 -0.22 1.25
CA GLU A 51 14.80 -0.11 0.43
C GLU A 51 14.50 0.62 -0.88
N CYS A 52 13.43 0.23 -1.58
CA CYS A 52 13.00 0.87 -2.82
C CYS A 52 12.67 2.35 -2.61
N ALA A 53 12.09 2.73 -1.47
CA ALA A 53 11.76 4.12 -1.17
C ALA A 53 12.96 5.08 -1.31
N MET A 54 14.20 4.60 -1.13
CA MET A 54 15.42 5.41 -1.25
C MET A 54 15.80 5.76 -2.70
N GLU A 55 15.24 5.04 -3.68
CA GLU A 55 15.48 5.29 -5.10
C GLU A 55 14.58 6.41 -5.66
N LEU A 56 13.56 6.82 -4.88
CA LEU A 56 12.69 7.94 -5.19
C LEU A 56 13.41 9.27 -4.94
N ASN A 57 13.32 10.20 -5.89
CA ASN A 57 13.89 11.53 -5.75
C ASN A 57 12.90 12.59 -6.21
N VAL A 58 12.44 13.43 -5.29
CA VAL A 58 11.58 14.58 -5.63
C VAL A 58 12.46 15.82 -5.77
N ARG A 59 12.45 16.43 -6.96
CA ARG A 59 13.24 17.63 -7.26
C ARG A 59 12.34 18.80 -7.60
N TYR A 60 12.77 19.99 -7.22
CA TYR A 60 12.21 21.22 -7.77
C TYR A 60 13.12 21.78 -8.86
N GLN A 61 12.56 22.04 -10.04
CA GLN A 61 13.23 22.75 -11.12
C GLN A 61 12.65 24.16 -11.24
N PRO A 62 13.40 25.23 -10.86
CA PRO A 62 12.98 26.59 -11.16
C PRO A 62 12.95 26.81 -12.68
N HIS A 63 12.04 27.65 -13.16
CA HIS A 63 12.07 28.08 -14.56
C HIS A 63 13.29 29.00 -14.76
N SER A 64 14.41 28.44 -15.19
CA SER A 64 15.51 29.25 -15.72
C SER A 64 15.07 29.80 -17.08
N THR A 65 15.03 31.12 -17.20
CA THR A 65 14.95 31.80 -18.49
C THR A 65 16.10 31.34 -19.39
N PRO A 66 15.87 31.12 -20.70
CA PRO A 66 16.94 30.75 -21.63
C PRO A 66 17.74 32.01 -21.97
N SER A 67 18.59 32.46 -21.04
CA SER A 67 19.58 33.50 -21.33
C SER A 67 20.89 33.09 -20.71
N GLU A 68 21.84 32.79 -21.58
CA GLU A 68 23.27 32.63 -21.30
C GLU A 68 23.64 31.40 -20.45
N ALA A 69 23.59 30.24 -21.10
CA ALA A 69 24.51 29.16 -20.79
C ALA A 69 25.95 29.60 -21.09
N SER A 70 26.51 30.41 -20.19
CA SER A 70 27.96 30.53 -20.05
C SER A 70 28.44 29.24 -19.37
N ALA A 71 29.25 28.48 -20.11
CA ALA A 71 29.88 27.28 -19.64
C ALA A 71 30.70 27.57 -18.37
N GLY A 72 30.31 26.94 -17.26
CA GLY A 72 31.08 26.91 -16.02
C GLY A 72 30.37 27.58 -14.85
N THR A 73 30.16 26.79 -13.79
CA THR A 73 29.94 27.26 -12.41
C THR A 73 28.59 27.85 -11.99
N SER A 74 27.48 27.28 -12.44
CA SER A 74 26.20 27.41 -11.71
C SER A 74 25.48 26.06 -11.63
N GLN A 75 25.91 25.19 -10.68
CA GLN A 75 24.97 24.23 -10.09
C GLN A 75 23.87 25.06 -9.43
N ALA A 76 22.84 25.45 -10.19
CA ALA A 76 21.58 25.87 -9.61
C ALA A 76 21.20 24.76 -8.63
N GLN A 77 21.18 25.06 -7.33
CA GLN A 77 21.09 24.09 -6.25
C GLN A 77 19.82 23.26 -6.42
N GLN A 78 19.91 22.12 -7.11
CA GLN A 78 18.81 21.20 -7.24
C GLN A 78 18.71 20.48 -5.90
N MET A 79 17.77 20.90 -5.06
CA MET A 79 17.49 20.22 -3.81
C MET A 79 16.83 18.87 -4.13
N ALA A 80 17.54 17.79 -3.86
CA ALA A 80 17.01 16.43 -3.92
C ALA A 80 16.31 16.13 -2.59
N LEU A 81 15.01 15.83 -2.67
CA LEU A 81 14.22 15.40 -1.53
C LEU A 81 14.10 13.88 -1.59
N TYR A 82 14.47 13.23 -0.48
CA TYR A 82 14.51 11.77 -0.38
C TYR A 82 13.19 11.22 0.15
N ARG A 83 12.39 12.06 0.83
CA ARG A 83 11.09 11.66 1.36
C ARG A 83 9.97 12.63 0.93
N PRO A 84 8.73 12.13 0.77
CA PRO A 84 7.57 12.97 0.49
C PRO A 84 7.40 14.08 1.54
N GLU A 85 7.68 13.79 2.81
CA GLU A 85 7.52 14.73 3.92
C GLU A 85 8.48 15.94 3.80
N ASP A 86 9.63 15.76 3.16
CA ASP A 86 10.61 16.83 2.94
C ASP A 86 10.07 17.94 2.00
N VAL A 87 9.05 17.60 1.18
CA VAL A 87 8.33 18.58 0.34
C VAL A 87 7.62 19.60 1.21
N LEU A 88 7.02 19.18 2.33
CA LEU A 88 6.36 20.12 3.25
C LEU A 88 7.38 20.99 3.98
N HIS A 89 8.54 20.45 4.32
CA HIS A 89 9.60 21.21 4.95
C HIS A 89 10.10 22.34 4.02
N THR A 90 10.41 22.00 2.77
CA THR A 90 10.93 22.96 1.77
C THR A 90 9.94 24.05 1.41
N LEU A 91 8.65 23.73 1.31
CA LEU A 91 7.59 24.69 0.97
C LEU A 91 7.24 25.65 2.13
N ARG A 92 7.72 25.37 3.35
CA ARG A 92 7.50 26.20 4.54
C ARG A 92 8.70 27.04 4.92
N CYS A 93 9.83 26.88 4.23
CA CYS A 93 11.01 27.71 4.46
C CYS A 93 10.67 29.20 4.22
N PRO A 94 11.16 30.13 5.06
CA PRO A 94 10.93 31.56 4.88
C PRO A 94 11.33 32.06 3.48
N PRO A 95 10.63 33.06 2.93
CA PRO A 95 11.07 33.71 1.71
C PRO A 95 12.48 34.29 1.92
N GLY A 96 13.43 33.88 1.06
CA GLY A 96 14.86 34.26 1.16
C GLY A 96 15.81 33.12 1.59
N THR A 97 15.29 31.99 2.10
CA THR A 97 16.11 30.80 2.41
C THR A 97 16.37 29.93 1.17
N TRP A 98 15.50 30.03 0.16
CA TRP A 98 15.48 29.18 -1.02
C TRP A 98 14.62 29.83 -2.12
N GLU A 99 15.06 29.77 -3.39
CA GLU A 99 14.32 30.23 -4.57
C GLU A 99 13.31 29.17 -5.04
N GLY A 100 12.39 28.82 -4.14
CA GLY A 100 11.38 27.79 -4.35
C GLY A 100 10.03 28.28 -4.86
N PRO A 101 9.12 27.34 -5.16
CA PRO A 101 7.72 27.69 -5.37
C PRO A 101 7.11 28.10 -4.04
N VAL A 102 6.42 29.24 -4.04
CA VAL A 102 5.70 29.72 -2.86
C VAL A 102 4.29 29.11 -2.86
N LEU A 103 3.90 28.51 -1.74
CA LEU A 103 2.53 28.07 -1.54
C LEU A 103 1.59 29.27 -1.48
N ASN A 104 0.43 29.17 -2.13
CA ASN A 104 -0.67 30.12 -1.89
C ASN A 104 -0.96 30.20 -0.39
N GLU A 105 -1.18 31.40 0.14
CA GLU A 105 -1.38 31.62 1.59
C GLU A 105 -2.44 30.71 2.20
N GLU A 106 -3.57 30.53 1.51
CA GLU A 106 -4.65 29.63 1.95
C GLU A 106 -4.17 28.17 2.10
N VAL A 107 -3.41 27.67 1.12
CA VAL A 107 -2.88 26.31 1.12
C VAL A 107 -1.79 26.17 2.17
N ARG A 108 -0.95 27.20 2.34
CA ARG A 108 0.10 27.25 3.35
C ARG A 108 -0.48 27.18 4.76
N LEU A 109 -1.56 27.93 5.01
CA LEU A 109 -2.25 27.95 6.31
C LEU A 109 -2.93 26.59 6.56
N ALA A 110 -3.66 26.05 5.58
CA ALA A 110 -4.32 24.75 5.68
C ALA A 110 -3.31 23.61 5.92
N ALA A 111 -2.19 23.62 5.19
CA ALA A 111 -1.10 22.65 5.37
C ALA A 111 -0.41 22.80 6.74
N SER A 112 -0.31 24.03 7.25
CA SER A 112 0.25 24.29 8.58
C SER A 112 -0.64 23.75 9.69
N ASN A 113 -1.96 23.93 9.55
CA ASN A 113 -2.95 23.48 10.53
C ASN A 113 -3.08 21.95 10.58
N SER A 114 -2.85 21.26 9.46
CA SER A 114 -2.95 19.79 9.35
C SER A 114 -1.60 19.06 9.40
N LEU A 115 -0.49 19.77 9.68
CA LEU A 115 0.85 19.16 9.66
C LEU A 115 0.99 18.01 10.65
N MET A 116 0.52 18.20 11.89
CA MET A 116 0.69 17.17 12.93
C MET A 116 -0.05 15.89 12.55
N GLU A 117 -1.30 16.01 12.12
CA GLU A 117 -2.10 14.88 11.63
C GLU A 117 -1.45 14.20 10.42
N TYR A 118 -0.87 14.99 9.51
CA TYR A 118 -0.15 14.45 8.36
C TYR A 118 1.10 13.67 8.78
N LEU A 119 1.89 14.19 9.73
CA LEU A 119 3.09 13.51 10.24
C LEU A 119 2.71 12.24 10.98
N GLU A 120 1.67 12.26 11.81
CA GLU A 120 1.13 11.07 12.47
C GLU A 120 0.69 10.02 11.45
N ALA A 121 -0.10 10.41 10.45
CA ALA A 121 -0.52 9.52 9.37
C ALA A 121 0.66 8.95 8.57
N SER A 122 1.71 9.76 8.34
CA SER A 122 2.95 9.32 7.69
C SER A 122 3.73 8.33 8.54
N THR A 123 3.78 8.51 9.87
CA THR A 123 4.39 7.52 10.77
C THR A 123 3.63 6.20 10.79
N VAL A 124 2.29 6.23 10.78
CA VAL A 124 1.45 5.02 10.69
C VAL A 124 1.69 4.29 9.36
N SER A 125 1.72 5.05 8.26
CA SER A 125 2.05 4.55 6.91
C SER A 125 3.44 3.86 6.88
N ALA A 126 4.45 4.47 7.52
CA ALA A 126 5.78 3.89 7.66
C ALA A 126 5.80 2.62 8.53
N TYR A 127 5.04 2.58 9.63
CA TYR A 127 4.92 1.39 10.48
C TYR A 127 4.30 0.21 9.74
N ILE A 128 3.24 0.45 8.95
CA ILE A 128 2.62 -0.59 8.11
C ILE A 128 3.63 -1.09 7.07
N THR A 129 4.33 -0.16 6.40
CA THR A 129 5.36 -0.50 5.41
C THR A 129 6.48 -1.36 6.02
N SER A 130 6.95 -1.01 7.21
CA SER A 130 7.97 -1.80 7.93
C SER A 130 7.46 -3.18 8.37
N ALA A 131 6.19 -3.30 8.76
CA ALA A 131 5.57 -4.58 9.07
C ALA A 131 5.45 -5.47 7.82
N LEU A 132 5.13 -4.87 6.66
CA LEU A 132 5.15 -5.56 5.37
C LEU A 132 6.54 -6.04 4.98
N ASP A 133 7.58 -5.21 5.15
CA ASP A 133 8.96 -5.65 4.91
C ASP A 133 9.34 -6.83 5.80
N SER A 134 8.93 -6.81 7.08
CA SER A 134 9.16 -7.94 8.00
C SER A 134 8.46 -9.22 7.51
N LEU A 135 7.24 -9.10 6.99
CA LEU A 135 6.50 -10.22 6.41
C LEU A 135 7.15 -10.73 5.12
N LEU A 136 7.60 -9.84 4.21
CA LEU A 136 8.30 -10.18 2.98
C LEU A 136 9.63 -10.89 3.26
N VAL A 137 10.40 -10.42 4.25
CA VAL A 137 11.59 -11.12 4.73
C VAL A 137 11.23 -12.52 5.25
N SER A 138 10.16 -12.64 6.03
CA SER A 138 9.70 -13.93 6.57
C SER A 138 9.30 -14.89 5.45
N LEU A 139 8.60 -14.40 4.42
CA LEU A 139 8.26 -15.16 3.23
C LEU A 139 9.49 -15.70 2.50
N ASN A 140 10.55 -14.89 2.38
CA ASN A 140 11.82 -15.33 1.78
C ASN A 140 12.53 -16.41 2.61
N THR A 141 12.34 -16.44 3.93
CA THR A 141 12.91 -17.48 4.82
C THR A 141 12.09 -18.78 4.85
N GLY A 142 10.79 -18.71 4.53
CA GLY A 142 9.89 -19.88 4.53
C GLY A 142 9.50 -20.41 5.91
N ASP A 143 9.84 -19.72 7.00
CA ASP A 143 9.44 -20.14 8.35
C ASP A 143 7.97 -19.78 8.63
N MET A 144 7.11 -20.79 8.68
CA MET A 144 5.67 -20.64 8.82
C MET A 144 5.24 -19.97 10.13
N GLU A 145 5.96 -20.17 11.24
CA GLU A 145 5.58 -19.55 12.52
C GLU A 145 5.93 -18.06 12.51
N THR A 146 7.10 -17.70 11.97
CA THR A 146 7.48 -16.30 11.78
C THR A 146 6.56 -15.61 10.77
N ILE A 147 6.15 -16.28 9.69
CA ILE A 147 5.14 -15.77 8.74
C ILE A 147 3.81 -15.53 9.47
N ARG A 148 3.38 -16.45 10.35
CA ARG A 148 2.13 -16.31 11.13
C ARG A 148 2.17 -15.08 12.03
N GLN A 149 3.29 -14.87 12.74
CA GLN A 149 3.46 -13.74 13.66
C GLN A 149 3.57 -12.41 12.92
N THR A 150 4.34 -12.35 11.83
CA THR A 150 4.49 -11.12 11.05
C THR A 150 3.21 -10.76 10.30
N HIS A 151 2.48 -11.74 9.77
CA HIS A 151 1.16 -11.54 9.18
C HIS A 151 0.14 -11.04 10.22
N ALA A 152 0.11 -11.63 11.42
CA ALA A 152 -0.77 -11.15 12.50
C ALA A 152 -0.49 -9.68 12.84
N ARG A 153 0.79 -9.30 12.95
CA ARG A 153 1.19 -7.91 13.19
C ARG A 153 0.72 -6.95 12.09
N VAL A 154 0.78 -7.36 10.82
CA VAL A 154 0.24 -6.57 9.70
C VAL A 154 -1.27 -6.39 9.87
N MET A 155 -1.99 -7.47 10.17
CA MET A 155 -3.45 -7.41 10.35
C MET A 155 -3.86 -6.55 11.56
N ASP A 156 -3.14 -6.63 12.68
CA ASP A 156 -3.38 -5.79 13.86
C ASP A 156 -3.22 -4.29 13.53
N LEU A 157 -2.23 -3.94 12.69
CA LEU A 157 -2.03 -2.55 12.25
C LEU A 157 -3.14 -2.07 11.32
N VAL A 158 -3.60 -2.93 10.41
CA VAL A 158 -4.75 -2.63 9.53
C VAL A 158 -6.05 -2.50 10.34
N GLU A 159 -6.25 -3.33 11.36
CA GLU A 159 -7.40 -3.24 12.27
C GLU A 159 -7.37 -1.93 13.08
N ARG A 160 -6.19 -1.52 13.57
CA ARG A 160 -6.04 -0.21 14.21
C ARG A 160 -6.37 0.92 13.24
N LEU A 161 -5.92 0.84 11.99
CA LEU A 161 -6.28 1.82 10.96
C LEU A 161 -7.80 1.84 10.73
N GLU A 162 -8.45 0.69 10.58
CA GLU A 162 -9.90 0.55 10.46
C GLU A 162 -10.65 1.23 11.61
N SER A 163 -10.15 1.08 12.85
CA SER A 163 -10.76 1.68 14.03
C SER A 163 -10.70 3.21 14.06
N THR A 164 -9.72 3.80 13.37
CA THR A 164 -9.54 5.26 13.28
C THR A 164 -10.38 5.91 12.17
N ILE A 165 -10.87 5.12 11.21
CA ILE A 165 -11.74 5.62 10.15
C ILE A 165 -13.14 5.84 10.73
N ALA A 166 -13.60 7.09 10.71
CA ALA A 166 -14.93 7.45 11.17
C ALA A 166 -16.03 6.80 10.31
N ASP A 167 -17.11 6.32 10.95
CA ASP A 167 -18.32 5.89 10.24
C ASP A 167 -19.06 7.12 9.71
N GLU A 168 -18.81 7.46 8.44
CA GLU A 168 -19.49 8.53 7.70
C GLU A 168 -21.01 8.26 7.53
N ASP A 169 -21.46 7.03 7.77
CA ASP A 169 -22.87 6.61 7.67
C ASP A 169 -23.77 7.19 8.79
N HIS A 170 -23.20 7.92 9.76
CA HIS A 170 -23.94 8.46 10.92
C HIS A 170 -23.98 10.00 11.01
N LEU A 171 -23.46 10.73 10.02
CA LEU A 171 -23.50 12.20 10.00
C LEU A 171 -24.47 12.71 8.92
N PRO A 172 -25.74 12.98 9.26
CA PRO A 172 -26.66 13.61 8.32
C PRO A 172 -26.20 15.05 8.09
N GLY A 173 -25.72 15.35 6.88
CA GLY A 173 -25.46 16.73 6.45
C GLY A 173 -24.02 17.21 6.55
N SER A 174 -23.01 16.33 6.56
CA SER A 174 -21.63 16.74 6.29
C SER A 174 -21.55 17.30 4.85
N PRO A 175 -21.29 18.61 4.66
CA PRO A 175 -21.20 19.17 3.32
C PRO A 175 -19.98 18.56 2.61
N GLN A 176 -20.22 17.94 1.46
CA GLN A 176 -19.23 17.32 0.55
C GLN A 176 -18.24 18.33 -0.07
N THR A 177 -17.85 19.39 0.64
CA THR A 177 -17.16 20.56 0.08
C THR A 177 -15.85 20.97 0.77
N SER A 178 -15.32 20.21 1.73
CA SER A 178 -13.93 20.41 2.17
C SER A 178 -13.02 19.40 1.48
N ALA A 179 -11.92 19.89 0.89
CA ALA A 179 -10.90 19.03 0.31
C ALA A 179 -10.41 18.02 1.35
N ASP A 180 -10.17 16.76 0.95
CA ASP A 180 -9.70 15.72 1.87
C ASP A 180 -8.43 16.19 2.63
N PRO A 181 -8.32 15.89 3.93
CA PRO A 181 -7.20 16.36 4.74
C PRO A 181 -5.88 15.76 4.25
N LEU A 182 -4.78 16.47 4.45
CA LEU A 182 -3.44 16.03 3.99
C LEU A 182 -3.06 14.65 4.53
N SER A 183 -3.48 14.31 5.76
CA SER A 183 -3.27 13.02 6.40
C SER A 183 -3.85 11.82 5.63
N THR A 184 -4.80 12.05 4.72
CA THR A 184 -5.43 10.98 3.93
C THR A 184 -4.46 10.35 2.94
N TRP A 185 -3.55 11.12 2.35
CA TRP A 185 -2.69 10.67 1.25
C TRP A 185 -1.64 9.60 1.63
N PRO A 186 -0.88 9.73 2.72
CA PRO A 186 0.06 8.68 3.15
C PRO A 186 -0.67 7.37 3.47
N LEU A 187 -1.84 7.43 4.11
CA LEU A 187 -2.64 6.25 4.47
C LEU A 187 -3.27 5.60 3.23
N PHE A 188 -3.84 6.41 2.33
CA PHE A 188 -4.41 5.94 1.08
C PHE A 188 -3.38 5.23 0.21
N SER A 189 -2.16 5.76 0.08
CA SER A 189 -1.12 5.16 -0.76
C SER A 189 -0.67 3.77 -0.29
N VAL A 190 -0.52 3.56 1.03
CA VAL A 190 -0.18 2.25 1.59
C VAL A 190 -1.37 1.30 1.54
N LEU A 191 -2.58 1.81 1.78
CA LEU A 191 -3.78 1.00 1.64
C LEU A 191 -4.01 0.55 0.19
N GLN A 192 -3.78 1.43 -0.78
CA GLN A 192 -3.83 1.11 -2.20
C GLN A 192 -2.84 -0.02 -2.52
N PHE A 193 -1.59 0.07 -2.03
CA PHE A 193 -0.61 -1.00 -2.19
C PHE A 193 -1.08 -2.32 -1.55
N LEU A 194 -1.57 -2.29 -0.31
CA LEU A 194 -2.07 -3.49 0.37
C LEU A 194 -3.19 -4.19 -0.40
N ILE A 195 -4.11 -3.43 -0.99
CA ILE A 195 -5.26 -3.96 -1.72
C ILE A 195 -4.87 -4.41 -3.13
N GLU A 196 -4.26 -3.52 -3.92
CA GLU A 196 -4.01 -3.74 -5.36
C GLU A 196 -2.82 -4.67 -5.60
N GLU A 197 -1.74 -4.50 -4.84
CA GLU A 197 -0.50 -5.27 -4.99
C GLU A 197 -0.38 -6.37 -3.93
N GLY A 198 -0.78 -6.12 -2.69
CA GLY A 198 -0.72 -7.10 -1.61
C GLY A 198 -1.78 -8.18 -1.70
N GLY A 199 -2.97 -7.87 -2.22
CA GLY A 199 -4.12 -8.79 -2.21
C GLY A 199 -4.84 -8.85 -0.85
N LEU A 200 -4.90 -7.74 -0.11
CA LEU A 200 -5.61 -7.68 1.17
C LEU A 200 -7.11 -7.94 0.99
N LEU A 201 -7.64 -8.94 1.70
CA LEU A 201 -9.08 -9.21 1.72
C LEU A 201 -9.83 -8.12 2.49
N MET A 202 -10.61 -7.32 1.77
CA MET A 202 -11.32 -6.16 2.32
C MET A 202 -12.62 -6.53 3.07
N SER A 203 -13.05 -7.78 3.02
CA SER A 203 -14.29 -8.24 3.67
C SER A 203 -14.25 -8.11 5.21
N ALA A 204 -13.05 -8.16 5.80
CA ALA A 204 -12.86 -7.96 7.23
C ALA A 204 -12.82 -6.47 7.65
N PHE A 205 -12.68 -5.55 6.69
CA PHE A 205 -12.45 -4.12 6.94
C PHE A 205 -13.44 -3.25 6.16
N PRO A 206 -14.74 -3.27 6.53
CA PRO A 206 -15.79 -2.61 5.75
C PRO A 206 -15.65 -1.08 5.68
N ARG A 207 -15.15 -0.41 6.72
CA ARG A 207 -14.97 1.06 6.72
C ARG A 207 -13.83 1.47 5.81
N THR A 208 -12.68 0.79 5.93
CA THR A 208 -11.54 0.92 5.02
C THR A 208 -11.98 0.66 3.59
N SER A 209 -12.83 -0.36 3.36
CA SER A 209 -13.36 -0.65 2.04
C SER A 209 -14.20 0.49 1.47
N LYS A 210 -15.09 1.07 2.27
CA LYS A 210 -15.89 2.24 1.85
C LYS A 210 -15.02 3.46 1.61
N ALA A 211 -14.09 3.76 2.51
CA ALA A 211 -13.17 4.89 2.39
C ALA A 211 -12.29 4.78 1.14
N TYR A 212 -11.75 3.59 0.88
CA TYR A 212 -10.98 3.28 -0.32
C TYR A 212 -11.82 3.44 -1.59
N ALA A 213 -13.03 2.87 -1.63
CA ALA A 213 -13.94 3.00 -2.76
C ALA A 213 -14.32 4.48 -3.02
N ARG A 214 -14.58 5.26 -1.96
CA ARG A 214 -14.87 6.70 -2.04
C ARG A 214 -13.70 7.45 -2.67
N LEU A 215 -12.50 7.29 -2.12
CA LEU A 215 -11.30 7.99 -2.59
C LEU A 215 -10.91 7.56 -4.02
N SER A 216 -11.03 6.28 -4.35
CA SER A 216 -10.62 5.76 -5.66
C SER A 216 -11.61 6.10 -6.79
N SER A 217 -12.92 6.16 -6.51
CA SER A 217 -13.96 6.39 -7.53
C SER A 217 -14.44 7.83 -7.63
N THR A 218 -14.59 8.51 -6.50
CA THR A 218 -15.28 9.81 -6.41
C THR A 218 -14.28 10.97 -6.39
N ASN A 219 -13.07 10.75 -5.88
CA ASN A 219 -12.09 11.82 -5.72
C ASN A 219 -11.41 12.17 -7.06
N LYS A 220 -11.58 13.44 -7.49
CA LYS A 220 -10.96 13.98 -8.70
C LYS A 220 -9.43 13.96 -8.65
N ALA A 221 -8.81 14.17 -7.49
CA ALA A 221 -7.36 14.17 -7.33
C ALA A 221 -6.77 12.80 -7.65
N VAL A 222 -7.38 11.72 -7.14
CA VAL A 222 -6.96 10.33 -7.41
C VAL A 222 -7.19 9.97 -8.88
N ALA A 223 -8.34 10.35 -9.45
CA ALA A 223 -8.62 10.10 -10.87
C ALA A 223 -7.62 10.81 -11.79
N GLN A 224 -7.25 12.05 -11.49
CA GLN A 224 -6.26 12.79 -12.26
C GLN A 224 -4.83 12.24 -12.06
N HIS A 225 -4.48 11.81 -10.85
CA HIS A 225 -3.23 11.11 -10.56
C HIS A 225 -3.10 9.83 -11.38
N ARG A 226 -4.13 8.97 -11.40
CA ARG A 226 -4.16 7.76 -12.23
C ARG A 226 -4.00 8.07 -13.72
N ARG A 227 -4.67 9.11 -14.23
CA ARG A 227 -4.51 9.55 -15.63
C ARG A 227 -3.10 10.06 -15.93
N LEU A 228 -2.46 10.75 -14.98
CA LEU A 228 -1.07 11.20 -15.14
C LEU A 228 -0.14 10.00 -15.24
N LEU A 229 -0.26 9.03 -14.33
CA LEU A 229 0.52 7.79 -14.38
C LEU A 229 0.33 7.05 -15.70
N GLN A 230 -0.92 6.85 -16.12
CA GLN A 230 -1.24 6.16 -17.36
C GLN A 230 -0.59 6.84 -18.58
N ARG A 231 -0.70 8.17 -18.69
CA ARG A 231 -0.05 8.93 -19.78
C ARG A 231 1.47 8.78 -19.74
N THR A 232 2.08 8.88 -18.57
CA THR A 232 3.54 8.75 -18.42
C THR A 232 4.03 7.35 -18.81
N VAL A 233 3.22 6.31 -18.59
CA VAL A 233 3.51 4.94 -19.02
C VAL A 233 3.34 4.80 -20.54
N GLU A 234 2.25 5.31 -21.11
CA GLU A 234 2.00 5.31 -22.56
C GLU A 234 3.11 6.04 -23.32
N GLU A 235 3.51 7.23 -22.87
CA GLU A 235 4.61 8.02 -23.44
C GLU A 235 5.95 7.26 -23.45
N GLN A 236 6.21 6.45 -22.42
CA GLN A 236 7.43 5.63 -22.35
C GLN A 236 7.38 4.42 -23.27
N ILE A 237 6.22 3.77 -23.38
CA ILE A 237 6.02 2.66 -24.32
C ILE A 237 6.25 3.19 -25.75
N ASP A 238 5.63 4.31 -26.10
CA ASP A 238 5.80 4.94 -27.42
C ASP A 238 7.26 5.34 -27.69
N ALA A 239 7.94 5.94 -26.71
CA ALA A 239 9.35 6.29 -26.83
C ALA A 239 10.26 5.05 -27.00
N SER A 240 9.95 3.94 -26.32
CA SER A 240 10.68 2.68 -26.45
C SER A 240 10.50 2.02 -27.82
N HIS A 241 9.31 2.15 -28.43
CA HIS A 241 9.03 1.65 -29.78
C HIS A 241 9.68 2.49 -30.88
N ALA A 242 9.90 3.80 -30.65
CA ALA A 242 10.58 4.68 -31.59
C ALA A 242 12.12 4.49 -31.63
N SER A 243 12.72 3.93 -30.57
CA SER A 243 14.14 3.63 -30.49
C SER A 243 14.43 2.23 -31.04
N ALA A 244 14.98 2.15 -32.26
CA ALA A 244 15.17 0.93 -33.05
C ALA A 244 16.21 -0.10 -32.50
N ALA A 245 16.54 -0.08 -31.21
CA ALA A 245 17.46 -1.05 -30.59
C ALA A 245 16.69 -1.94 -29.60
N PRO A 246 16.54 -3.25 -29.85
CA PRO A 246 15.92 -4.17 -28.93
C PRO A 246 16.97 -4.54 -27.86
N THR A 247 17.23 -3.65 -26.92
CA THR A 247 17.89 -4.06 -25.68
C THR A 247 16.84 -4.78 -24.83
N ALA A 248 17.02 -6.08 -24.65
CA ALA A 248 16.18 -6.92 -23.80
C ALA A 248 15.95 -6.25 -22.43
N ASP A 249 14.70 -6.28 -21.98
CA ASP A 249 14.22 -5.93 -20.63
C ASP A 249 13.92 -4.46 -20.25
N THR A 250 13.53 -3.59 -21.18
CA THR A 250 12.77 -2.36 -20.82
C THR A 250 11.29 -2.68 -20.57
N ARG A 251 10.98 -3.70 -19.78
CA ARG A 251 9.59 -3.99 -19.37
C ARG A 251 9.24 -3.06 -18.20
N ILE A 252 8.36 -2.10 -18.46
CA ILE A 252 7.76 -1.28 -17.40
C ILE A 252 6.95 -2.22 -16.51
N ALA A 253 7.48 -2.50 -15.31
CA ALA A 253 6.80 -3.32 -14.31
C ALA A 253 5.82 -2.42 -13.55
N LEU A 254 4.56 -2.46 -13.98
CA LEU A 254 3.45 -1.77 -13.30
C LEU A 254 3.01 -2.51 -12.04
N ASP A 255 3.27 -3.81 -12.00
CA ASP A 255 2.88 -4.70 -10.91
C ASP A 255 4.07 -4.99 -10.00
N TYR A 256 3.80 -5.16 -8.71
CA TYR A 256 4.78 -5.60 -7.73
C TYR A 256 5.23 -7.04 -8.04
N PRO A 257 6.53 -7.38 -7.92
CA PRO A 257 7.03 -8.72 -8.28
C PRO A 257 6.38 -9.88 -7.53
N ALA A 258 5.90 -9.65 -6.31
CA ALA A 258 5.15 -10.62 -5.52
C ALA A 258 3.69 -10.20 -5.36
N LYS A 259 3.05 -9.79 -6.46
CA LYS A 259 1.63 -9.41 -6.46
C LYS A 259 0.75 -10.52 -5.91
N GLY A 260 -0.12 -10.17 -4.95
CA GLY A 260 -1.03 -11.10 -4.28
C GLY A 260 -0.42 -11.87 -3.11
N PHE A 261 0.78 -11.51 -2.63
CA PHE A 261 1.46 -12.27 -1.57
C PHE A 261 0.65 -12.43 -0.27
N LEU A 262 -0.28 -11.53 0.06
CA LEU A 262 -1.14 -11.71 1.24
C LEU A 262 -2.14 -12.85 1.06
N CYS A 263 -2.68 -13.04 -0.16
CA CYS A 263 -3.52 -14.20 -0.48
C CYS A 263 -2.71 -15.50 -0.37
N ASP A 264 -1.45 -15.49 -0.81
CA ASP A 264 -0.56 -16.64 -0.72
C ASP A 264 -0.23 -16.96 0.74
N VAL A 265 0.08 -15.95 1.56
CA VAL A 265 0.28 -16.09 3.01
C VAL A 265 -0.94 -16.71 3.66
N GLN A 266 -2.14 -16.21 3.37
CA GLN A 266 -3.38 -16.75 3.92
C GLN A 266 -3.59 -18.22 3.50
N SER A 267 -3.30 -18.55 2.24
CA SER A 267 -3.39 -19.92 1.73
C SER A 267 -2.39 -20.85 2.42
N HIS A 268 -1.14 -20.41 2.60
CA HIS A 268 -0.11 -21.16 3.32
C HIS A 268 -0.44 -21.34 4.80
N LEU A 269 -0.91 -20.29 5.48
CA LEU A 269 -1.33 -20.37 6.88
C LEU A 269 -2.56 -21.26 7.05
N ALA A 270 -3.52 -21.21 6.14
CA ALA A 270 -4.67 -22.12 6.14
C ALA A 270 -4.22 -23.58 5.98
N ALA A 271 -3.28 -23.85 5.06
CA ALA A 271 -2.74 -25.20 4.87
C ALA A 271 -1.91 -25.68 6.08
N TYR A 272 -1.14 -24.79 6.69
CA TYR A 272 -0.31 -25.08 7.88
C TYR A 272 -1.15 -25.37 9.12
N ASN A 273 -2.22 -24.61 9.35
CA ASN A 273 -3.08 -24.76 10.52
C ASN A 273 -4.07 -25.93 10.41
N ARG A 274 -4.40 -26.38 9.18
CA ARG A 274 -5.33 -27.49 8.97
C ARG A 274 -4.69 -28.84 9.28
N SER A 275 -5.30 -29.58 10.20
CA SER A 275 -4.94 -30.97 10.47
C SER A 275 -5.30 -31.90 9.29
N THR A 276 -4.61 -33.03 9.15
CA THR A 276 -4.91 -34.02 8.11
C THR A 276 -6.34 -34.58 8.23
N ALA A 277 -6.82 -34.80 9.45
CA ALA A 277 -8.17 -35.27 9.72
C ALA A 277 -9.23 -34.24 9.28
N GLU A 278 -9.00 -32.96 9.54
CA GLU A 278 -9.89 -31.89 9.11
C GLU A 278 -10.00 -31.83 7.58
N ARG A 279 -8.87 -31.89 6.86
CA ARG A 279 -8.85 -31.91 5.39
C ARG A 279 -9.65 -33.08 4.80
N THR A 280 -9.63 -34.25 5.44
CA THR A 280 -10.38 -35.43 4.96
C THR A 280 -11.88 -35.37 5.24
N THR A 281 -12.32 -34.51 6.16
CA THR A 281 -13.72 -34.41 6.58
C THR A 281 -14.41 -33.13 6.10
N GLU A 282 -13.64 -32.17 5.60
CA GLU A 282 -14.12 -30.95 4.97
C GLU A 282 -14.92 -31.28 3.69
N GLY A 283 -16.10 -30.67 3.52
CA GLY A 283 -16.98 -30.95 2.39
C GLY A 283 -17.70 -32.31 2.41
N VAL A 284 -17.38 -33.21 3.34
CA VAL A 284 -18.06 -34.50 3.47
C VAL A 284 -19.39 -34.33 4.19
N THR A 285 -20.46 -34.81 3.56
CA THR A 285 -21.82 -34.90 4.11
C THR A 285 -22.25 -36.36 4.13
N GLY A 286 -22.75 -36.84 5.26
CA GLY A 286 -23.32 -38.18 5.35
C GLY A 286 -24.83 -38.18 5.13
N ASP A 287 -25.42 -39.38 5.18
CA ASP A 287 -26.87 -39.58 4.99
C ASP A 287 -27.75 -38.81 6.00
N LYS A 288 -27.17 -38.41 7.14
CA LYS A 288 -27.82 -37.63 8.20
C LYS A 288 -27.47 -36.14 8.13
N GLY A 289 -26.93 -35.66 7.02
CA GLY A 289 -26.46 -34.29 6.83
C GLY A 289 -24.98 -34.10 7.21
N PRO A 290 -24.58 -32.88 7.64
CA PRO A 290 -23.19 -32.59 8.01
C PRO A 290 -22.68 -33.52 9.11
N LEU A 291 -21.41 -33.94 9.00
CA LEU A 291 -20.78 -34.82 9.98
C LEU A 291 -20.88 -34.26 11.41
N HIS A 292 -21.12 -35.13 12.39
CA HIS A 292 -21.27 -34.71 13.78
C HIS A 292 -20.05 -33.92 14.29
N ASN A 293 -18.83 -34.37 13.98
CA ASN A 293 -17.59 -33.66 14.35
C ASN A 293 -17.50 -32.25 13.76
N ARG A 294 -18.13 -32.00 12.61
CA ARG A 294 -18.18 -30.67 11.98
C ARG A 294 -19.18 -29.76 12.70
N VAL A 295 -20.32 -30.31 13.11
CA VAL A 295 -21.38 -29.56 13.82
C VAL A 295 -21.01 -29.30 15.28
N SER A 296 -20.36 -30.24 15.95
CA SER A 296 -19.99 -30.15 17.38
C SER A 296 -18.50 -29.88 17.63
N GLY A 297 -17.72 -29.58 16.59
CA GLY A 297 -16.28 -29.30 16.69
C GLY A 297 -15.97 -28.00 17.44
N GLY A 298 -16.71 -26.93 17.15
CA GLY A 298 -16.64 -25.65 17.86
C GLY A 298 -17.38 -25.64 19.20
N ARG A 299 -17.29 -26.72 19.98
CA ARG A 299 -18.05 -26.88 21.23
C ARG A 299 -17.63 -25.84 22.29
N LEU A 300 -18.56 -24.97 22.66
CA LEU A 300 -18.43 -24.04 23.79
C LEU A 300 -19.02 -24.68 25.06
N GLY A 301 -18.42 -25.80 25.49
CA GLY A 301 -18.88 -26.58 26.65
C GLY A 301 -19.81 -27.76 26.29
N ILE A 302 -19.92 -28.72 27.21
CA ILE A 302 -20.59 -30.02 26.97
C ILE A 302 -22.12 -29.90 27.03
N GLN A 303 -22.65 -28.96 27.83
CA GLN A 303 -24.09 -28.76 28.00
C GLN A 303 -24.80 -28.33 26.71
N ALA A 304 -24.09 -27.62 25.83
CA ALA A 304 -24.61 -27.15 24.55
C ALA A 304 -24.61 -28.24 23.45
N VAL A 305 -23.99 -29.40 23.68
CA VAL A 305 -23.86 -30.46 22.67
C VAL A 305 -25.04 -31.44 22.81
N PRO A 306 -25.94 -31.54 21.81
CA PRO A 306 -27.02 -32.50 21.87
C PRO A 306 -26.49 -33.93 21.74
N ALA A 307 -26.87 -34.79 22.69
CA ALA A 307 -26.52 -36.21 22.68
C ALA A 307 -27.33 -36.97 21.61
N ARG A 308 -26.84 -36.96 20.37
CA ARG A 308 -27.49 -37.61 19.21
C ARG A 308 -26.93 -39.00 18.89
N LEU A 309 -26.06 -39.53 19.75
CA LEU A 309 -25.47 -40.84 19.56
C LEU A 309 -26.47 -41.93 20.00
N PRO A 310 -26.99 -42.76 19.08
CA PRO A 310 -27.93 -43.81 19.44
C PRO A 310 -27.27 -44.85 20.34
N TRP A 311 -28.07 -45.48 21.21
CA TRP A 311 -27.61 -46.45 22.21
C TRP A 311 -26.78 -47.60 21.61
N THR A 312 -27.09 -48.02 20.37
CA THR A 312 -26.36 -49.09 19.65
C THR A 312 -24.92 -48.73 19.30
N LEU A 313 -24.57 -47.45 19.28
CA LEU A 313 -23.23 -46.95 18.92
C LEU A 313 -22.46 -46.36 20.13
N GLN A 314 -23.01 -46.45 21.34
CA GLN A 314 -22.39 -45.88 22.55
C GLN A 314 -21.15 -46.67 23.02
N GLY A 315 -21.06 -47.96 22.67
CA GLY A 315 -19.88 -48.78 22.93
C GLY A 315 -18.80 -48.55 21.88
N LYS A 316 -17.84 -47.66 22.13
CA LYS A 316 -16.62 -47.61 21.31
C LYS A 316 -15.78 -48.86 21.62
N PRO A 317 -15.48 -49.73 20.64
CA PRO A 317 -14.56 -50.83 20.87
C PRO A 317 -13.19 -50.22 21.22
N LEU A 318 -12.66 -50.59 22.38
CA LEU A 318 -11.26 -50.30 22.70
C LEU A 318 -10.42 -51.01 21.63
N ARG A 319 -9.65 -50.25 20.84
CA ARG A 319 -8.65 -50.83 19.94
C ARG A 319 -7.73 -51.70 20.82
N LYS A 320 -7.85 -53.02 20.71
CA LYS A 320 -6.79 -53.92 21.18
C LYS A 320 -5.57 -53.60 20.33
N ARG A 321 -4.52 -53.09 20.98
CA ARG A 321 -3.17 -53.11 20.42
C ARG A 321 -2.70 -54.56 20.40
#